data_AF-A0A9P6NVF5-F1
#
_entry.id   AF-A0A9P6NVF5-F1
#
_cell.length_a   1.000
_cell.length_b   1.000
_cell.length_c   1.000
_cell.angle_alpha   90.00
_cell.angle_beta   90.00
_cell.angle_gamma   90.00
#
_symmetry.space_group_name_H-M   'P 1'
#
loop_
_entity.id
_entity.type
_entity.pdbx_description
1 polymer ?
#
loop_
_entity_poly.entity_id
_entity_poly.type
_entity_poly.pdbx_seq_one_letter_code
_entity_poly.pdbx_strand_id
1 'polypeptide(L)'
;QDIHMLLNVQHNCHKLGCTIKASTYDLVGPQGICKQSQTMFHSVGNEYILNSASLYSAQIHCEVAKISFPKVLAQEWKNCIMMGLARWKSAKHNQHQKANQ
;
A
#
# COMPACT_ATOMS: atom_id res chain seq x y z
N GLN A 1 30.64 -8.04 1.08
CA GLN A 1 29.43 -8.72 0.61
C GLN A 1 28.45 -7.61 0.28
N ASP A 2 28.24 -7.33 -1.01
CA ASP A 2 27.45 -6.16 -1.43
C ASP A 2 25.96 -6.51 -1.45
N ILE A 3 25.14 -5.61 -0.90
CA ILE A 3 23.68 -5.72 -0.98
C ILE A 3 23.27 -5.24 -2.37
N HIS A 4 22.78 -6.17 -3.21
CA HIS A 4 22.39 -5.86 -4.58
C HIS A 4 21.00 -5.23 -4.71
N MET A 5 20.11 -5.40 -3.71
CA MET A 5 18.72 -4.92 -3.78
C MET A 5 18.01 -4.99 -2.42
N LEU A 6 16.95 -4.18 -2.27
CA LEU A 6 16.04 -4.18 -1.12
C LEU A 6 14.64 -4.62 -1.59
N LEU A 7 14.12 -5.68 -0.97
CA LEU A 7 12.75 -6.14 -1.18
C LEU A 7 11.87 -5.74 0.00
N ASN A 8 10.77 -5.06 -0.29
CA ASN A 8 9.70 -4.79 0.67
C ASN A 8 8.77 -5.99 0.80
N VAL A 9 8.97 -6.79 1.84
CA VAL A 9 8.17 -7.97 2.18
C VAL A 9 7.56 -7.81 3.57
N GLN A 10 6.36 -8.35 3.75
CA GLN A 10 5.64 -8.39 5.03
C GLN A 10 5.36 -9.83 5.42
N HIS A 11 5.40 -10.16 6.71
CA HIS A 11 5.12 -11.51 7.19
C HIS A 11 3.66 -11.90 6.88
N ASN A 12 3.42 -13.10 6.35
CA ASN A 12 2.07 -13.59 6.08
C ASN A 12 1.38 -14.06 7.37
N CYS A 13 1.08 -13.09 8.22
CA CYS A 13 0.59 -13.30 9.57
C CYS A 13 -0.74 -14.09 9.62
N HIS A 14 -1.58 -13.90 8.62
CA HIS A 14 -2.85 -14.59 8.51
C HIS A 14 -2.64 -16.09 8.27
N LYS A 15 -1.83 -16.45 7.27
CA LYS A 15 -1.60 -17.86 6.92
C LYS A 15 -0.76 -18.59 7.96
N LEU A 16 0.16 -17.89 8.61
CA LEU A 16 1.04 -18.46 9.62
C LEU A 16 0.44 -18.46 11.05
N GLY A 17 -0.80 -18.00 11.21
CA GLY A 17 -1.50 -18.03 12.49
C GLY A 17 -0.87 -17.13 13.56
N CYS A 18 -0.30 -16.00 13.17
CA CYS A 18 0.22 -15.01 14.12
C CYS A 18 -0.92 -14.49 15.01
N THR A 19 -0.62 -14.30 16.29
CA THR A 19 -1.65 -13.94 17.27
C THR A 19 -1.53 -12.48 17.68
N ILE A 20 -2.66 -11.81 17.79
CA ILE A 20 -2.73 -10.48 18.39
C ILE A 20 -3.09 -10.69 19.87
N LYS A 21 -2.26 -10.19 20.77
CA LYS A 21 -2.57 -10.16 22.20
C LYS A 21 -2.60 -8.71 22.66
N ALA A 22 -3.52 -8.39 23.56
CA ALA A 22 -3.45 -7.13 24.27
C ALA A 22 -2.13 -7.08 25.04
N SER A 23 -1.35 -6.03 24.87
CA SER A 23 -0.26 -5.75 25.78
C SER A 23 -0.84 -5.25 27.11
N THR A 24 -0.05 -5.39 28.16
CA THR A 24 -0.28 -4.68 29.42
C THR A 24 -0.39 -3.18 29.17
N TYR A 25 -1.20 -2.53 29.99
CA TYR A 25 -1.43 -1.09 29.94
C TYR A 25 -0.13 -0.34 30.16
N ASP A 26 0.28 0.45 29.17
CA ASP A 26 1.37 1.41 29.35
C ASP A 26 0.76 2.77 29.66
N LEU A 27 1.17 3.37 30.79
CA LEU A 27 0.84 4.75 31.12
C LEU A 27 1.63 5.66 30.18
N VAL A 28 0.97 6.23 29.17
CA VAL A 28 1.63 7.13 28.24
C VAL A 28 1.45 8.58 28.69
N GLY A 29 2.57 9.18 29.13
CA GLY A 29 2.67 10.60 29.47
C GLY A 29 2.24 10.95 30.91
N PRO A 30 2.52 12.20 31.35
CA PRO A 30 2.27 12.65 32.72
C PRO A 30 0.79 12.71 33.14
N GLN A 31 -0.14 12.51 32.20
CA GLN A 31 -1.59 12.56 32.41
C GLN A 31 -2.24 11.16 32.50
N GLY A 32 -1.44 10.08 32.49
CA GLY A 32 -1.94 8.72 32.76
C GLY A 32 -2.93 8.19 31.73
N ILE A 33 -2.79 8.57 30.45
CA ILE A 33 -3.64 8.01 29.39
C ILE A 33 -3.28 6.55 29.22
N CYS A 34 -4.18 5.69 29.69
CA CYS A 34 -4.09 4.25 29.59
C CYS A 34 -4.48 3.83 28.16
N LYS A 35 -3.51 3.52 27.31
CA LYS A 35 -3.78 2.94 25.98
C LYS A 35 -3.52 1.45 26.03
N GLN A 36 -4.57 0.67 25.80
CA GLN A 36 -4.40 -0.76 25.52
C GLN A 36 -3.79 -0.88 24.12
N SER A 37 -2.50 -1.19 24.05
CA SER A 37 -1.86 -1.49 22.78
C SER A 37 -2.13 -2.95 22.41
N GLN A 38 -2.41 -3.21 21.14
CA GLN A 38 -2.49 -4.58 20.63
C GLN A 38 -1.14 -4.91 20.01
N THR A 39 -0.48 -5.95 20.53
CA THR A 39 0.82 -6.40 20.03
C THR A 39 0.66 -7.68 19.24
N MET A 40 1.28 -7.72 18.05
CA MET A 40 1.31 -8.91 17.19
C MET A 40 2.48 -9.82 17.58
N PHE A 41 2.19 -11.10 17.79
CA PHE A 41 3.17 -12.15 18.06
C PHE A 41 3.30 -13.03 16.82
N HIS A 42 4.46 -12.95 16.16
CA HIS A 42 4.75 -13.73 14.97
C HIS A 42 5.08 -15.18 15.30
N SER A 43 4.52 -16.12 14.55
CA SER A 43 4.95 -17.52 14.59
C SER A 43 6.27 -17.71 13.82
N VAL A 44 6.97 -18.83 14.05
CA VAL A 44 8.32 -19.11 13.51
C VAL A 44 8.33 -19.38 11.99
N GLY A 45 7.20 -19.21 11.30
CA GLY A 45 7.08 -19.48 9.86
C GLY A 45 7.78 -18.44 8.98
N ASN A 46 8.40 -18.92 7.90
CA ASN A 46 9.06 -18.10 6.88
C ASN A 46 8.21 -17.99 5.62
N GLU A 47 7.06 -17.33 5.75
CA GLU A 47 6.18 -17.01 4.62
C GLU A 47 5.90 -15.52 4.60
N TYR A 48 6.07 -14.92 3.42
CA TYR A 48 6.04 -13.48 3.26
C TYR A 48 5.22 -13.08 2.04
N ILE A 49 4.60 -11.91 2.13
CA ILE A 49 3.89 -11.23 1.05
C ILE A 49 4.83 -10.16 0.50
N LEU A 50 5.18 -10.28 -0.78
CA LEU A 50 5.96 -9.28 -1.49
C LEU A 50 5.05 -8.14 -1.97
N ASN A 51 5.38 -6.90 -1.62
CA ASN A 51 4.67 -5.74 -2.16
C ASN A 51 5.15 -5.45 -3.58
N SER A 52 4.51 -6.01 -4.61
CA SER A 52 4.93 -5.82 -6.01
C SER A 52 4.85 -4.37 -6.50
N ALA A 53 4.08 -3.52 -5.82
CA ALA A 53 3.90 -2.10 -6.13
C ALA A 53 4.73 -1.17 -5.22
N SER A 54 5.86 -1.68 -4.68
CA SER A 54 6.78 -0.88 -3.88
C SER A 54 7.26 0.35 -4.65
N LEU A 55 7.24 1.54 -4.03
CA LEU A 55 7.80 2.76 -4.63
C LEU A 55 9.30 2.60 -4.93
N TYR A 56 10.02 1.88 -4.08
CA TYR A 56 11.41 1.57 -4.28
C TYR A 56 11.54 0.31 -5.12
N SER A 57 12.28 0.38 -6.24
CA SER A 57 12.62 -0.78 -7.08
C SER A 57 11.41 -1.58 -7.58
N ALA A 58 10.31 -0.89 -7.96
CA ALA A 58 9.07 -1.51 -8.44
C ALA A 58 9.28 -2.56 -9.54
N GLN A 59 10.17 -2.29 -10.50
CA GLN A 59 10.48 -3.24 -11.58
C GLN A 59 11.03 -4.56 -11.05
N ILE A 60 11.98 -4.51 -10.12
CA ILE A 60 12.61 -5.70 -9.52
C ILE A 60 11.58 -6.50 -8.71
N HIS A 61 10.71 -5.80 -7.99
CA HIS A 61 9.59 -6.39 -7.29
C HIS A 61 8.64 -7.17 -8.23
N CYS A 62 8.38 -6.65 -9.41
CA CYS A 62 7.60 -7.33 -10.45
C CYS A 62 8.34 -8.55 -11.00
N GLU A 63 9.65 -8.42 -11.28
CA GLU A 63 10.50 -9.51 -11.76
C GLU A 63 10.53 -10.69 -10.77
N VAL A 64 10.77 -10.42 -9.48
CA VAL A 64 10.76 -11.43 -8.42
C VAL A 64 9.38 -12.06 -8.26
N ALA A 65 8.31 -11.27 -8.34
CA ALA A 65 6.93 -11.78 -8.30
C ALA A 65 6.50 -12.51 -9.58
N LYS A 66 7.33 -12.51 -10.63
CA LYS A 66 7.00 -12.98 -11.98
C LYS A 66 5.72 -12.32 -12.53
N ILE A 67 5.51 -11.06 -12.16
CA ILE A 67 4.40 -10.24 -12.65
C ILE A 67 4.89 -9.51 -13.89
N SER A 68 4.28 -9.81 -15.03
CA SER A 68 4.48 -9.05 -16.25
C SER A 68 3.41 -7.97 -16.34
N PHE A 69 3.85 -6.71 -16.44
CA PHE A 69 2.97 -5.62 -16.82
C PHE A 69 3.06 -5.39 -18.32
N PRO A 70 1.92 -5.27 -19.03
CA PRO A 70 1.96 -4.87 -20.41
C PRO A 70 2.61 -3.49 -20.51
N LYS A 71 3.54 -3.34 -21.46
CA LYS A 71 4.19 -2.06 -21.70
C LYS A 71 3.14 -1.08 -22.22
N VAL A 72 2.89 -0.02 -21.44
CA VAL A 72 1.99 1.06 -21.84
C VAL A 72 2.61 1.83 -23.00
N LEU A 73 1.94 1.86 -24.13
CA LEU A 73 2.36 2.57 -25.33
C LEU A 73 2.18 4.08 -25.17
N ALA A 74 2.97 4.86 -25.90
CA ALA A 74 2.86 6.32 -25.88
C ALA A 74 1.45 6.83 -26.24
N GLN A 75 0.76 6.14 -27.15
CA GLN A 75 -0.61 6.47 -27.53
C GLN A 75 -1.61 6.19 -26.40
N GLU A 76 -1.41 5.12 -25.63
CA GLU A 76 -2.26 4.78 -24.49
C GLU A 76 -2.10 5.81 -23.37
N TRP A 77 -0.87 6.26 -23.11
CA TRP A 77 -0.60 7.40 -22.22
C TRP A 77 -1.34 8.65 -22.66
N LYS A 78 -1.25 9.02 -23.94
CA LYS A 78 -1.95 10.17 -24.51
C LYS A 78 -3.46 10.05 -24.32
N ASN A 79 -4.03 8.88 -24.62
CA ASN A 79 -5.45 8.62 -24.47
C ASN A 79 -5.90 8.74 -23.00
N CYS A 80 -5.14 8.16 -22.07
CA CYS A 80 -5.43 8.24 -20.63
C CYS A 80 -5.40 9.69 -20.11
N ILE A 81 -4.39 10.47 -20.49
CA ILE A 81 -4.26 11.87 -20.10
C ILE A 81 -5.44 12.68 -20.64
N MET A 82 -5.78 12.52 -21.92
CA MET A 82 -6.90 13.22 -22.54
C MET A 82 -8.24 12.84 -21.91
N MET A 83 -8.44 11.55 -21.60
CA MET A 83 -9.64 11.07 -20.91
C MET A 83 -9.74 11.62 -19.49
N GLY A 84 -8.65 11.63 -18.74
CA GLY A 84 -8.58 12.23 -17.40
C GLY A 84 -8.90 13.72 -17.43
N LEU A 85 -8.33 14.46 -18.38
CA LEU A 85 -8.59 15.89 -18.56
C LEU A 85 -10.06 16.17 -18.91
N ALA A 86 -10.67 15.37 -19.80
CA ALA A 86 -12.07 15.51 -20.15
C ALA A 86 -12.99 15.27 -18.94
N ARG A 87 -12.72 14.22 -18.15
CA ARG A 87 -13.45 13.94 -16.90
C ARG A 87 -13.29 15.05 -15.86
N TRP A 88 -12.09 15.59 -15.73
CA TRP A 88 -11.83 16.69 -14.81
C TRP A 88 -12.62 17.95 -15.20
N LYS A 89 -12.65 18.28 -16.50
CA LYS A 89 -13.44 19.41 -17.02
C LYS A 89 -14.95 19.21 -16.82
N SER A 90 -15.48 18.02 -17.08
CA SER A 90 -16.91 17.74 -16.89
C SER A 90 -17.33 17.74 -15.42
N ALA A 91 -16.46 17.28 -14.50
CA ALA A 91 -16.70 17.36 -13.06
C ALA A 91 -16.89 18.82 -12.58
N LYS A 92 -16.12 19.77 -13.14
CA LYS A 92 -16.29 21.20 -12.84
C LYS A 92 -17.60 21.80 -13.37
N HIS A 93 -18.09 21.32 -14.52
CA HIS A 93 -19.39 21.72 -15.06
C HIS A 93 -20.56 21.22 -14.20
N ASN A 94 -20.47 20.02 -13.63
CA ASN A 94 -21.52 19.45 -12.79
C ASN A 94 -21.60 20.09 -11.39
N GLN A 95 -20.53 20.69 -10.88
CA GLN A 95 -20.56 21.43 -9.60
C GLN A 95 -21.23 22.80 -9.73
N HIS A 96 -21.07 23.50 -10.87
CA HIS A 96 -21.75 24.79 -11.11
C HIS A 96 -23.26 24.65 -11.29
N GLN A 97 -23.74 23.51 -11.80
CA GLN A 97 -25.19 23.27 -11.97
C GLN A 97 -25.90 22.89 -10.67
N LYS A 98 -25.21 22.29 -9.69
CA LYS A 98 -25.78 21.95 -8.38
C LYS A 98 -25.77 23.10 -7.36
N ALA A 99 -25.07 24.20 -7.65
CA ALA A 99 -25.06 25.39 -6.79
C ALA A 99 -26.17 26.41 -7.13
N ASN A 100 -26.94 26.16 -8.20
CA ASN A 100 -28.04 27.00 -8.69
C ASN A 100 -29.42 26.28 -8.66
N GLN A 101 -29.55 25.20 -7.88
CA GLN A 101 -30.82 24.55 -7.50
C GLN A 101 -30.97 24.64 -5.99
#